data_AF-A0A7X8UUL2-F1
#
_entry.id   AF-A0A7X8UUL2-F1
#
_cell.length_a   1.000
_cell.length_b   1.000
_cell.length_c   1.000
_cell.angle_alpha   90.00
_cell.angle_beta   90.00
_cell.angle_gamma   90.00
#
_symmetry.space_group_name_H-M   'P 1'
#
loop_
_entity.id
_entity.type
_entity.pdbx_description
1 polymer ?
#
loop_
_entity_poly.entity_id
_entity_poly.type
_entity_poly.pdbx_seq_one_letter_code
_entity_poly.pdbx_strand_id
1 'polypeptide(L)'
;MTFNRRWPAKLSHLGLVLLAALGLSGCDGIIASGAEDGNAGLDAHSFPNQKIQGEPNDTFAEAIEVIWDRRGMGRLFGRISHAEDVDVFALGPMNEGDRLIIDVGTPRSNLDAQVAVFDEQGRIAFENDDRNLELLQLDPFINEVIRRSSEVYFLAIYSSYFAAPQENTGAYDIQLTVVRGGEVPATQGQVVVLNFNGGTISITGDKTYTVGPFDTADISPSYTGMTAAVRQQINATVRENFAGLDLDVRVLPGVSLPAKDYSTVLFGGSNPEAYGIAQKIDPFNRDPNDQAIIFTEMFTPNRFGRVLTAYELGVAIGNIASHEIGHLLGLNHVADVMDLMDTTGSAETFLNNQTFKDSVLDVTISPLGTQDSLLLLLETIGWTY
;
A
#
# COMPACT_ATOMS: atom_id res chain seq x y z
N MET A 1 3.45 -19.61 0.56
CA MET A 1 4.77 -19.10 1.01
C MET A 1 4.46 -17.82 1.76
N THR A 2 4.96 -17.61 2.97
CA THR A 2 4.72 -16.34 3.65
C THR A 2 5.50 -15.26 2.91
N PHE A 3 4.80 -14.38 2.19
CA PHE A 3 5.28 -13.03 1.86
C PHE A 3 5.35 -12.24 3.18
N ASN A 4 6.23 -12.69 4.09
CA ASN A 4 6.41 -12.05 5.39
C ASN A 4 7.42 -10.93 5.19
N ARG A 5 6.87 -9.76 4.86
CA ARG A 5 7.18 -8.48 5.50
C ARG A 5 8.66 -8.14 5.70
N ARG A 6 9.13 -7.20 4.88
CA ARG A 6 10.04 -6.14 5.31
C ARG A 6 9.69 -4.82 4.64
N TRP A 7 8.71 -4.14 5.20
CA TRP A 7 8.89 -2.73 5.52
C TRP A 7 9.41 -2.70 6.96
N PRO A 8 10.40 -1.86 7.29
CA PRO A 8 11.32 -2.13 8.38
C PRO A 8 10.56 -2.41 9.67
N ALA A 9 10.87 -3.55 10.29
CA ALA A 9 10.57 -3.76 11.70
C ALA A 9 11.00 -2.50 12.46
N LYS A 10 10.05 -1.82 13.09
CA LYS A 10 10.28 -0.64 13.92
C LYS A 10 11.43 -1.01 14.88
N LEU A 11 12.59 -0.35 14.70
CA LEU A 11 13.77 -0.56 15.52
C LEU A 11 13.39 -0.22 16.95
N SER A 12 13.20 -1.25 17.78
CA SER A 12 12.96 -1.11 19.22
C SER A 12 14.25 -0.64 19.89
N HIS A 13 14.52 0.66 19.81
CA HIS A 13 15.53 1.32 20.60
C HIS A 13 14.91 1.81 21.91
N LEU A 14 15.02 0.98 22.95
CA LEU A 14 14.85 1.39 24.34
C LEU A 14 15.94 2.42 24.70
N GLY A 15 15.68 3.69 24.45
CA GLY A 15 16.42 4.83 24.97
C GLY A 15 15.74 5.35 26.22
N LEU A 16 16.24 4.99 27.40
CA LEU A 16 15.76 5.47 28.69
C LEU A 16 16.09 6.97 28.82
N VAL A 17 15.15 7.85 28.48
CA VAL A 17 15.26 9.31 28.74
C VAL A 17 14.43 9.65 29.97
N LEU A 18 15.12 9.87 31.08
CA LEU A 18 14.58 10.49 32.28
C LEU A 18 14.47 12.01 32.02
N LEU A 19 13.26 12.56 31.93
CA LEU A 19 13.07 14.01 32.01
C LEU A 19 11.99 14.37 33.03
N ALA A 20 12.37 15.29 33.92
CA ALA A 20 11.61 15.73 35.07
C ALA A 20 10.41 16.61 34.70
N ALA A 21 9.37 16.48 35.52
CA ALA A 21 8.12 17.23 35.46
C ALA A 21 8.27 18.71 35.86
N LEU A 22 7.39 19.54 35.27
CA LEU A 22 6.75 20.79 35.72
C LEU A 22 6.26 21.48 34.43
N GLY A 23 4.98 21.63 34.07
CA GLY A 23 3.76 21.84 34.83
C GLY A 23 3.15 23.13 34.31
N LEU A 24 1.94 23.09 33.71
CA LEU A 24 0.89 24.10 33.83
C LEU A 24 -0.37 23.69 33.04
N SER A 25 -1.47 23.91 33.73
CA SER A 25 -2.86 23.52 33.54
C SER A 25 -3.58 24.16 32.36
N GLY A 26 -4.37 23.36 31.65
CA GLY A 26 -5.44 23.81 30.75
C GLY A 26 -6.47 22.71 30.56
N CYS A 27 -7.58 22.78 31.30
CA CYS A 27 -8.83 22.00 31.19
C CYS A 27 -8.77 20.65 30.46
N ASP A 28 -8.27 19.62 31.16
CA ASP A 28 -8.57 18.23 30.81
C ASP A 28 -10.05 17.96 31.11
N GLY A 29 -10.88 17.92 30.07
CA GLY A 29 -12.14 17.21 30.14
C GLY A 29 -11.83 15.75 30.42
N ILE A 30 -12.20 15.29 31.61
CA ILE A 30 -12.16 13.88 31.98
C ILE A 30 -13.13 13.16 31.02
N ILE A 31 -12.60 12.54 29.97
CA ILE A 31 -13.36 11.60 29.16
C ILE A 31 -13.67 10.41 30.07
N ALA A 32 -14.96 10.20 30.32
CA ALA A 32 -15.43 9.11 31.15
C ALA A 32 -14.92 7.77 30.61
N SER A 33 -14.54 6.87 31.51
CA SER A 33 -14.14 5.50 31.20
C SER A 33 -15.30 4.75 30.55
N GLY A 34 -15.30 4.72 29.23
CA GLY A 34 -16.35 4.19 28.36
C GLY A 34 -16.51 5.09 27.13
N ALA A 35 -15.41 5.52 26.52
CA ALA A 35 -15.44 6.33 25.31
C ALA A 35 -16.13 5.51 24.21
N GLU A 36 -17.37 5.88 23.88
CA GLU A 36 -18.07 5.37 22.71
C GLU A 36 -17.43 6.00 21.48
N ASP A 37 -16.99 5.19 20.52
CA ASP A 37 -16.38 5.65 19.27
C ASP A 37 -17.36 6.59 18.56
N GLY A 38 -16.92 7.70 18.01
CA GLY A 38 -17.84 8.63 17.36
C GLY A 38 -17.39 10.08 17.25
N ASN A 39 -18.37 10.94 17.02
CA ASN A 39 -18.15 12.36 16.79
C ASN A 39 -17.82 13.09 18.11
N ALA A 40 -16.66 13.75 18.16
CA ALA A 40 -16.15 14.38 19.36
C ALA A 40 -17.01 15.58 19.81
N GLY A 41 -17.54 15.52 21.04
CA GLY A 41 -18.26 16.62 21.67
C GLY A 41 -19.69 16.84 21.17
N LEU A 42 -20.27 15.86 20.47
CA LEU A 42 -21.67 15.87 20.08
C LEU A 42 -22.51 14.96 21.00
N ASP A 43 -23.79 15.28 21.10
CA ASP A 43 -24.77 14.47 21.83
C ASP A 43 -25.65 13.72 20.82
N ALA A 44 -25.60 12.38 20.83
CA ALA A 44 -26.42 11.51 19.98
C ALA A 44 -27.92 11.81 20.04
N HIS A 45 -28.44 12.32 21.16
CA HIS A 45 -29.85 12.71 21.25
C HIS A 45 -30.22 13.86 20.32
N SER A 46 -29.24 14.64 19.84
CA SER A 46 -29.44 15.69 18.83
C SER A 46 -29.56 15.12 17.42
N PHE A 47 -29.26 13.83 17.21
CA PHE A 47 -29.23 13.15 15.91
C PHE A 47 -30.01 11.81 15.97
N PRO A 48 -31.31 11.82 16.33
CA PRO A 48 -32.07 10.61 16.70
C PRO A 48 -32.27 9.59 15.57
N ASN A 49 -31.91 9.92 14.33
CA ASN A 49 -32.06 9.06 13.15
C ASN A 49 -30.71 8.74 12.48
N GLN A 50 -29.60 9.07 13.13
CA GLN A 50 -28.26 8.84 12.61
C GLN A 50 -27.45 8.09 13.66
N LYS A 51 -26.60 7.18 13.20
CA LYS A 51 -25.61 6.55 14.08
C LYS A 51 -24.37 7.44 14.12
N ILE A 52 -24.26 8.30 15.13
CA ILE A 52 -23.13 9.26 15.24
C ILE A 52 -22.10 8.88 16.32
N GLN A 53 -22.36 7.81 17.07
CA GLN A 53 -21.45 7.23 18.05
C GLN A 53 -21.84 5.76 18.36
N GLY A 54 -20.92 5.02 18.96
CA GLY A 54 -21.11 3.71 19.57
C GLY A 54 -20.90 2.51 18.64
N GLU A 55 -20.76 1.37 19.31
CA GLU A 55 -20.49 0.05 18.75
C GLU A 55 -21.77 -0.79 18.51
N PRO A 56 -21.76 -1.78 17.61
CA PRO A 56 -20.65 -2.21 16.74
C PRO A 56 -20.50 -1.29 15.52
N ASN A 57 -19.30 -0.93 15.09
CA ASN A 57 -19.01 -0.15 13.88
C ASN A 57 -17.92 -0.81 12.97
N ASP A 58 -17.69 -2.12 13.14
CA ASP A 58 -16.69 -2.95 12.45
C ASP A 58 -16.85 -3.11 10.93
N THR A 59 -17.93 -2.59 10.36
CA THR A 59 -18.29 -2.84 8.96
C THR A 59 -18.81 -1.58 8.27
N PHE A 60 -18.73 -1.52 6.93
CA PHE A 60 -19.31 -0.42 6.14
C PHE A 60 -20.81 -0.23 6.39
N ALA A 61 -21.55 -1.30 6.69
CA ALA A 61 -22.98 -1.26 6.96
C ALA A 61 -23.32 -0.69 8.36
N GLU A 62 -22.36 -0.73 9.28
CA GLU A 62 -22.48 -0.28 10.67
C GLU A 62 -21.71 1.03 10.91
N ALA A 63 -21.19 1.64 9.85
CA ALA A 63 -20.36 2.82 9.92
C ALA A 63 -21.04 3.98 10.67
N ILE A 64 -20.25 4.72 11.44
CA ILE A 64 -20.70 5.91 12.15
C ILE A 64 -20.72 7.11 11.18
N GLU A 65 -21.84 7.81 11.07
CA GLU A 65 -21.94 9.02 10.24
C GLU A 65 -21.09 10.16 10.81
N VAL A 66 -20.19 10.71 9.98
CA VAL A 66 -19.41 11.90 10.35
C VAL A 66 -20.27 13.15 10.24
N ILE A 67 -20.30 13.94 11.31
CA ILE A 67 -20.97 15.22 11.35
C ILE A 67 -19.97 16.33 11.05
N TRP A 68 -20.12 16.93 9.86
CA TRP A 68 -19.29 18.02 9.39
C TRP A 68 -19.79 19.38 9.87
N ASP A 69 -18.87 20.26 10.27
CA ASP A 69 -19.17 21.67 10.48
C ASP A 69 -19.31 22.43 9.14
N ARG A 70 -19.72 23.70 9.20
CA ARG A 70 -19.90 24.54 8.00
C ARG A 70 -18.62 24.81 7.21
N ARG A 71 -17.45 24.52 7.77
CA ARG A 71 -16.13 24.68 7.14
C ARG A 71 -15.61 23.36 6.57
N GLY A 72 -16.39 22.28 6.63
CA GLY A 72 -15.96 20.96 6.20
C GLY A 72 -15.01 20.30 7.18
N MET A 73 -15.07 20.65 8.48
CA MET A 73 -14.27 20.01 9.52
C MET A 73 -15.10 19.00 10.31
N GLY A 74 -14.52 17.82 10.56
CA GLY A 74 -15.05 16.77 11.43
C GLY A 74 -14.04 16.44 12.53
N ARG A 75 -14.51 15.94 13.66
CA ARG A 75 -13.65 15.43 14.74
C ARG A 75 -14.20 14.11 15.25
N LEU A 76 -13.35 13.10 15.30
CA LEU A 76 -13.68 11.77 15.79
C LEU A 76 -12.79 11.43 16.98
N PHE A 77 -13.27 10.54 17.83
CA PHE A 77 -12.50 9.89 18.87
C PHE A 77 -13.00 8.45 19.02
N GLY A 78 -12.14 7.57 19.51
CA GLY A 78 -12.51 6.19 19.74
C GLY A 78 -11.40 5.39 20.38
N ARG A 79 -11.58 4.08 20.42
CA ARG A 79 -10.62 3.14 20.98
C ARG A 79 -10.69 1.79 20.26
N ILE A 80 -9.57 1.43 19.64
CA ILE A 80 -9.26 0.05 19.26
C ILE A 80 -9.12 -0.79 20.54
N SER A 81 -10.15 -1.57 20.84
CA SER A 81 -10.35 -2.29 22.09
C SER A 81 -9.67 -3.66 22.11
N HIS A 82 -9.49 -4.28 20.94
CA HIS A 82 -8.71 -5.49 20.69
C HIS A 82 -8.04 -5.45 19.30
N ALA A 83 -7.17 -6.42 18.99
CA ALA A 83 -6.35 -6.38 17.77
C ALA A 83 -7.17 -6.50 16.47
N GLU A 84 -8.34 -7.12 16.54
CA GLU A 84 -9.27 -7.31 15.42
C GLU A 84 -10.34 -6.21 15.32
N ASP A 85 -10.31 -5.22 16.21
CA ASP A 85 -11.28 -4.12 16.26
C ASP A 85 -11.03 -3.13 15.12
N VAL A 86 -12.10 -2.74 14.43
CA VAL A 86 -12.07 -1.80 13.31
C VAL A 86 -13.14 -0.75 13.49
N ASP A 87 -12.77 0.51 13.64
CA ASP A 87 -13.78 1.57 13.66
C ASP A 87 -14.02 2.11 12.25
N VAL A 88 -15.25 1.96 11.74
CA VAL A 88 -15.65 2.49 10.43
C VAL A 88 -16.53 3.74 10.55
N PHE A 89 -16.18 4.78 9.80
CA PHE A 89 -16.89 6.05 9.73
C PHE A 89 -17.33 6.38 8.30
N ALA A 90 -18.60 6.72 8.11
CA ALA A 90 -19.13 7.20 6.85
C ALA A 90 -18.88 8.71 6.71
N LEU A 91 -17.94 9.08 5.83
CA LEU A 91 -17.56 10.47 5.54
C LEU A 91 -18.62 11.22 4.72
N GLY A 92 -19.52 10.48 4.07
CA GLY A 92 -20.53 11.01 3.14
C GLY A 92 -19.97 11.27 1.73
N PRO A 93 -20.76 11.93 0.87
CA PRO A 93 -20.41 12.07 -0.55
C PRO A 93 -19.19 12.96 -0.74
N MET A 94 -18.36 12.61 -1.73
CA MET A 94 -17.27 13.45 -2.23
C MET A 94 -17.20 13.39 -3.74
N ASN A 95 -16.87 14.53 -4.35
CA ASN A 95 -16.69 14.62 -5.79
C ASN A 95 -15.21 14.57 -6.15
N GLU A 96 -14.92 14.15 -7.36
CA GLU A 96 -13.60 14.34 -7.95
C GLU A 96 -13.13 15.80 -7.79
N GLY A 97 -11.88 15.98 -7.37
CA GLY A 97 -11.28 17.30 -7.10
C GLY A 97 -11.46 17.79 -5.66
N ASP A 98 -12.37 17.22 -4.87
CA ASP A 98 -12.39 17.46 -3.41
C ASP A 98 -11.06 17.01 -2.80
N ARG A 99 -10.57 17.71 -1.76
CA ARG A 99 -9.38 17.30 -1.00
C ARG A 99 -9.78 16.84 0.39
N LEU A 100 -9.38 15.62 0.73
CA LEU A 100 -9.56 14.99 2.03
C LEU A 100 -8.25 15.04 2.81
N ILE A 101 -8.30 15.57 4.02
CA ILE A 101 -7.19 15.57 4.97
C ILE A 101 -7.65 14.83 6.23
N ILE A 102 -6.88 13.82 6.62
CA ILE A 102 -7.09 13.01 7.82
C ILE A 102 -5.80 13.12 8.64
N ASP A 103 -5.94 13.62 9.86
CA ASP A 103 -4.84 13.78 10.81
C ASP A 103 -5.19 12.98 12.05
N VAL A 104 -4.52 11.84 12.24
CA VAL A 104 -4.73 10.94 13.38
C VAL A 104 -3.73 11.30 14.48
N GLY A 105 -4.19 11.24 15.73
CA GLY A 105 -3.34 11.25 16.91
C GLY A 105 -3.73 10.12 17.85
N THR A 106 -2.75 9.57 18.56
CA THR A 106 -2.98 8.53 19.59
C THR A 106 -2.62 9.04 21.00
N PRO A 107 -3.20 10.18 21.44
CA PRO A 107 -2.76 10.86 22.64
C PRO A 107 -2.92 9.96 23.87
N ARG A 108 -1.83 9.82 24.65
CA ARG A 108 -1.80 9.01 25.87
C ARG A 108 -2.10 7.52 25.60
N SER A 109 -1.87 7.08 24.38
CA SER A 109 -1.94 5.69 23.97
C SER A 109 -0.63 5.26 23.30
N ASN A 110 -0.42 3.96 23.21
CA ASN A 110 0.66 3.38 22.42
C ASN A 110 0.11 2.75 21.14
N LEU A 111 -1.13 3.09 20.75
CA LEU A 111 -1.72 2.53 19.54
C LEU A 111 -0.83 2.86 18.34
N ASP A 112 -0.39 1.84 17.64
CA ASP A 112 0.20 1.96 16.31
C ASP A 112 -0.96 1.79 15.32
N ALA A 113 -1.56 2.92 14.93
CA ALA A 113 -2.78 2.94 14.14
C ALA A 113 -2.48 2.86 12.65
N GLN A 114 -3.45 2.37 11.88
CA GLN A 114 -3.49 2.50 10.43
C GLN A 114 -4.87 2.99 10.01
N VAL A 115 -4.93 3.79 8.94
CA VAL A 115 -6.19 4.21 8.34
C VAL A 115 -6.26 3.84 6.87
N ALA A 116 -7.46 3.50 6.42
CA ALA A 116 -7.78 3.30 5.02
C ALA A 116 -9.09 4.01 4.66
N VAL A 117 -9.15 4.54 3.44
CA VAL A 117 -10.31 5.23 2.89
C VAL A 117 -10.85 4.41 1.72
N PHE A 118 -12.15 4.15 1.73
CA PHE A 118 -12.85 3.33 0.73
C PHE A 118 -13.99 4.10 0.09
N ASP A 119 -14.29 3.80 -1.17
CA ASP A 119 -15.47 4.33 -1.84
C ASP A 119 -16.76 3.54 -1.49
N GLU A 120 -17.86 3.87 -2.17
CA GLU A 120 -19.18 3.27 -1.91
C GLU A 120 -19.26 1.77 -2.21
N GLN A 121 -18.29 1.23 -2.96
CA GLN A 121 -18.17 -0.18 -3.31
C GLN A 121 -17.20 -0.92 -2.38
N GLY A 122 -16.62 -0.23 -1.40
CA GLY A 122 -15.60 -0.81 -0.52
C GLY A 122 -14.25 -0.99 -1.21
N ARG A 123 -13.98 -0.24 -2.29
CA ARG A 123 -12.68 -0.24 -2.96
C ARG A 123 -11.80 0.82 -2.35
N ILE A 124 -10.56 0.45 -2.03
CA ILE A 124 -9.59 1.36 -1.43
C ILE A 124 -9.28 2.52 -2.37
N ALA A 125 -9.20 3.72 -1.80
CA ALA A 125 -8.75 4.93 -2.46
C ALA A 125 -7.39 5.36 -1.91
N PHE A 126 -7.22 5.29 -0.58
CA PHE A 126 -6.00 5.70 0.12
C PHE A 126 -5.79 4.80 1.33
N GLU A 127 -4.54 4.61 1.73
CA GLU A 127 -4.18 4.05 3.03
C GLU A 127 -2.89 4.70 3.53
N ASN A 128 -2.73 4.75 4.85
CA ASN A 128 -1.50 5.17 5.49
C ASN A 128 -1.45 4.66 6.93
N ASP A 129 -0.29 4.19 7.38
CA ASP A 129 0.00 3.82 8.77
C ASP A 129 0.91 4.84 9.47
N ASP A 130 1.93 5.37 8.79
CA ASP A 130 2.84 6.36 9.37
C ASP A 130 2.84 7.68 8.57
N ARG A 131 2.72 8.83 9.24
CA ARG A 131 2.91 10.16 8.62
C ARG A 131 4.31 10.35 8.06
N ASN A 132 5.33 9.99 8.85
CA ASN A 132 6.72 10.09 8.45
C ASN A 132 7.59 9.15 9.30
N LEU A 133 7.90 7.99 8.73
CA LEU A 133 8.71 6.98 9.37
C LEU A 133 10.15 7.45 9.68
N GLU A 134 10.76 8.26 8.81
CA GLU A 134 12.13 8.76 9.01
C GLU A 134 12.24 9.69 10.22
N LEU A 135 11.16 10.41 10.54
CA LEU A 135 11.06 11.30 11.69
C LEU A 135 10.36 10.64 12.89
N LEU A 136 10.07 9.33 12.82
CA LEU A 136 9.32 8.57 13.84
C LEU A 136 7.96 9.21 14.17
N GLN A 137 7.29 9.78 13.17
CA GLN A 137 5.91 10.25 13.26
C GLN A 137 5.01 9.11 12.81
N LEU A 138 4.66 8.25 13.76
CA LEU A 138 4.01 6.96 13.53
C LEU A 138 2.47 7.02 13.55
N ASP A 139 1.89 8.21 13.75
CA ASP A 139 0.45 8.37 13.62
C ASP A 139 0.11 8.60 12.13
N PRO A 140 -0.98 7.99 11.61
CA PRO A 140 -1.37 8.16 10.22
C PRO A 140 -1.68 9.58 9.80
N PHE A 141 -1.40 9.89 8.53
CA PHE A 141 -1.77 11.15 7.89
C PHE A 141 -2.09 10.97 6.41
N ILE A 142 -3.27 11.41 6.00
CA ILE A 142 -3.71 11.44 4.59
C ILE A 142 -3.95 12.90 4.20
N ASN A 143 -3.48 13.30 3.02
CA ASN A 143 -3.77 14.61 2.41
C ASN A 143 -3.88 14.45 0.90
N GLU A 144 -5.05 14.03 0.46
CA GLU A 144 -5.26 13.49 -0.87
C GLU A 144 -6.39 14.19 -1.61
N VAL A 145 -6.28 14.22 -2.95
CA VAL A 145 -7.36 14.68 -3.82
C VAL A 145 -8.17 13.47 -4.26
N ILE A 146 -9.48 13.55 -4.10
CA ILE A 146 -10.44 12.57 -4.58
C ILE A 146 -10.36 12.51 -6.11
N ARG A 147 -10.04 11.33 -6.66
CA ARG A 147 -9.91 11.09 -8.11
C ARG A 147 -11.21 10.62 -8.76
N ARG A 148 -12.18 10.20 -7.97
CA ARG A 148 -13.44 9.61 -8.41
C ARG A 148 -14.58 10.07 -7.52
N SER A 149 -15.69 10.50 -8.09
CA SER A 149 -16.87 10.85 -7.30
C SER A 149 -17.52 9.61 -6.69
N SER A 150 -18.01 9.73 -5.46
CA SER A 150 -18.70 8.68 -4.72
C SER A 150 -19.83 9.26 -3.87
N GLU A 151 -20.94 8.52 -3.75
CA GLU A 151 -22.05 8.86 -2.84
C GLU A 151 -21.65 8.77 -1.36
N VAL A 152 -20.66 7.94 -1.04
CA VAL A 152 -20.11 7.82 0.30
C VAL A 152 -18.67 7.32 0.25
N TYR A 153 -17.78 8.06 0.90
CA TYR A 153 -16.49 7.52 1.31
C TYR A 153 -16.57 6.99 2.74
N PHE A 154 -15.89 5.89 3.02
CA PHE A 154 -15.70 5.33 4.35
C PHE A 154 -14.25 5.55 4.80
N LEU A 155 -14.07 5.89 6.06
CA LEU A 155 -12.78 5.84 6.76
C LEU A 155 -12.82 4.65 7.71
N ALA A 156 -11.86 3.74 7.59
CA ALA A 156 -11.61 2.72 8.61
C ALA A 156 -10.33 3.07 9.36
N ILE A 157 -10.34 2.93 10.68
CA ILE A 157 -9.15 2.96 11.54
C ILE A 157 -9.06 1.66 12.32
N TYR A 158 -7.86 1.11 12.42
CA TYR A 158 -7.58 -0.16 13.08
C TYR A 158 -6.13 -0.16 13.58
N SER A 159 -5.74 -1.15 14.37
CA SER A 159 -4.32 -1.33 14.68
C SER A 159 -3.55 -1.75 13.43
N SER A 160 -2.41 -1.12 13.16
CA SER A 160 -1.49 -1.58 12.12
C SER A 160 -1.18 -3.06 12.36
N TYR A 161 -1.22 -3.89 11.32
CA TYR A 161 -0.89 -5.31 11.46
C TYR A 161 0.58 -5.46 11.93
N PHE A 162 1.45 -4.47 11.71
CA PHE A 162 2.85 -4.46 12.21
C PHE A 162 2.99 -4.03 13.67
N ALA A 163 1.92 -3.56 14.31
CA ALA A 163 1.94 -3.14 15.70
C ALA A 163 2.49 -4.26 16.60
N ALA A 164 3.34 -3.91 17.55
CA ALA A 164 3.72 -4.86 18.58
C ALA A 164 2.49 -5.21 19.45
N PRO A 165 2.48 -6.35 20.16
CA PRO A 165 1.32 -6.76 20.97
C PRO A 165 0.87 -5.75 22.04
N GLN A 166 1.76 -4.83 22.46
CA GLN A 166 1.44 -3.74 23.40
C GLN A 166 0.96 -2.44 22.73
N GLU A 167 0.96 -2.41 21.40
CA GLU A 167 0.66 -1.26 20.54
C GLU A 167 -0.58 -1.52 19.64
N ASN A 168 -1.20 -2.70 19.74
CA ASN A 168 -2.35 -3.08 18.91
C ASN A 168 -3.72 -2.72 19.50
N THR A 169 -3.75 -1.98 20.60
CA THR A 169 -4.98 -1.45 21.22
C THR A 169 -4.71 -0.08 21.79
N GLY A 170 -5.73 0.78 21.82
CA GLY A 170 -5.55 2.11 22.35
C GLY A 170 -6.55 3.13 21.85
N ALA A 171 -6.49 4.32 22.45
CA ALA A 171 -7.38 5.42 22.12
C ALA A 171 -6.76 6.28 21.01
N TYR A 172 -7.62 6.87 20.18
CA TYR A 172 -7.22 7.79 19.14
C TYR A 172 -8.14 9.02 19.08
N ASP A 173 -7.65 10.07 18.44
CA ASP A 173 -8.43 11.20 17.95
C ASP A 173 -8.14 11.44 16.48
N ILE A 174 -9.16 11.83 15.71
CA ILE A 174 -9.02 12.11 14.27
C ILE A 174 -9.55 13.51 14.00
N GLN A 175 -8.75 14.32 13.33
CA GLN A 175 -9.17 15.57 12.73
C GLN A 175 -9.38 15.37 11.23
N LEU A 176 -10.60 15.65 10.79
CA LEU A 176 -10.98 15.53 9.38
C LEU A 176 -11.17 16.92 8.79
N THR A 177 -10.67 17.13 7.58
CA THR A 177 -10.97 18.31 6.77
C THR A 177 -11.29 17.90 5.35
N VAL A 178 -12.42 18.39 4.82
CA VAL A 178 -12.76 18.28 3.40
C VAL A 178 -12.81 19.68 2.80
N VAL A 179 -11.92 19.92 1.84
CA VAL A 179 -11.96 21.12 1.00
C VAL A 179 -12.71 20.76 -0.28
N ARG A 180 -13.87 21.38 -0.48
CA ARG A 180 -14.76 21.07 -1.62
C ARG A 180 -14.28 21.77 -2.89
N GLY A 181 -14.31 21.02 -3.99
CA GLY A 181 -13.86 21.43 -5.31
C GLY A 181 -12.35 21.52 -5.44
N GLY A 182 -11.87 21.52 -6.67
CA GLY A 182 -10.46 21.56 -7.01
C GLY A 182 -10.22 20.98 -8.40
N GLU A 183 -8.97 21.00 -8.83
CA GLU A 183 -8.57 20.26 -10.02
C GLU A 183 -8.22 18.84 -9.61
N VAL A 184 -8.79 17.86 -10.32
CA VAL A 184 -8.29 16.49 -10.28
C VAL A 184 -6.89 16.52 -10.90
N PRO A 185 -5.83 16.08 -10.20
CA PRO A 185 -4.51 16.08 -10.81
C PRO A 185 -4.54 15.19 -12.07
N ALA A 186 -3.80 15.59 -13.10
CA ALA A 186 -3.70 14.75 -14.29
C ALA A 186 -3.02 13.41 -13.95
N THR A 187 -3.35 12.37 -14.69
CA THR A 187 -2.57 11.13 -14.70
C THR A 187 -1.17 11.43 -15.25
N GLN A 188 -0.18 10.66 -14.80
CA GLN A 188 1.20 10.81 -15.24
C GLN A 188 1.70 9.46 -15.73
N GLY A 189 1.74 9.29 -17.06
CA GLY A 189 2.35 8.13 -17.67
C GLY A 189 3.77 7.90 -17.16
N GLN A 190 4.22 6.64 -17.18
CA GLN A 190 5.47 6.25 -16.56
C GLN A 190 6.41 5.51 -17.51
N VAL A 191 7.70 5.76 -17.37
CA VAL A 191 8.75 4.96 -18.02
C VAL A 191 9.32 4.00 -16.99
N VAL A 192 9.32 2.69 -17.32
CA VAL A 192 9.94 1.67 -16.47
C VAL A 192 11.07 1.00 -17.21
N VAL A 193 12.23 0.91 -16.55
CA VAL A 193 13.42 0.27 -17.10
C VAL A 193 13.63 -1.11 -16.49
N LEU A 194 13.50 -2.14 -17.33
CA LEU A 194 13.93 -3.50 -17.00
C LEU A 194 15.45 -3.59 -17.20
N ASN A 195 16.22 -3.52 -16.12
CA ASN A 195 17.67 -3.47 -16.14
C ASN A 195 18.31 -4.86 -15.92
N PHE A 196 18.74 -5.50 -17.01
CA PHE A 196 19.44 -6.78 -16.98
C PHE A 196 20.99 -6.65 -16.94
N ASN A 197 21.55 -5.44 -16.92
CA ASN A 197 23.02 -5.23 -16.87
C ASN A 197 23.63 -5.47 -15.48
N GLY A 198 22.79 -5.68 -14.47
CA GLY A 198 23.22 -5.57 -13.08
C GLY A 198 23.32 -4.12 -12.63
N GLY A 199 23.76 -3.94 -11.38
CA GLY A 199 23.82 -2.63 -10.75
C GLY A 199 23.62 -2.70 -9.24
N THR A 200 23.32 -1.54 -8.67
CA THR A 200 23.12 -1.37 -7.23
C THR A 200 21.82 -0.60 -7.00
N ILE A 201 20.99 -1.07 -6.07
CA ILE A 201 19.83 -0.33 -5.56
C ILE A 201 19.82 -0.38 -4.03
N SER A 202 19.19 0.61 -3.42
CA SER A 202 18.97 0.65 -1.97
C SER A 202 17.48 0.64 -1.68
N ILE A 203 17.04 -0.34 -0.90
CA ILE A 203 15.66 -0.45 -0.45
C ILE A 203 15.61 0.07 1.00
N THR A 204 14.86 1.16 1.23
CA THR A 204 14.71 1.75 2.55
C THR A 204 14.09 0.73 3.51
N GLY A 205 14.71 0.57 4.68
CA GLY A 205 14.25 -0.37 5.70
C GLY A 205 14.65 -1.83 5.50
N ASP A 206 15.33 -2.17 4.41
CA ASP A 206 15.95 -3.49 4.22
C ASP A 206 17.47 -3.38 4.10
N LYS A 207 18.00 -3.30 2.87
CA LYS A 207 19.44 -3.16 2.61
C LYS A 207 19.74 -2.69 1.19
N THR A 208 21.02 -2.46 0.92
CA THR A 208 21.55 -2.24 -0.42
C THR A 208 21.87 -3.57 -1.09
N TYR A 209 21.37 -3.73 -2.31
CA TYR A 209 21.62 -4.88 -3.17
C TYR A 209 22.59 -4.50 -4.27
N THR A 210 23.58 -5.35 -4.54
CA THR A 210 24.48 -5.21 -5.70
C THR A 210 24.53 -6.55 -6.41
N VAL A 211 24.18 -6.56 -7.69
CA VAL A 211 24.07 -7.78 -8.49
C VAL A 211 24.79 -7.61 -9.83
N GLY A 212 25.27 -8.73 -10.37
CA GLY A 212 25.84 -8.78 -11.72
C GLY A 212 24.76 -8.73 -12.81
N PRO A 213 25.16 -8.77 -14.09
CA PRO A 213 24.23 -8.96 -15.20
C PRO A 213 23.38 -10.21 -15.02
N PHE A 214 22.11 -10.14 -15.41
CA PHE A 214 21.20 -11.27 -15.32
C PHE A 214 21.67 -12.45 -16.18
N ASP A 215 21.88 -13.61 -15.55
CA ASP A 215 22.19 -14.88 -16.20
C ASP A 215 21.32 -16.00 -15.62
N THR A 216 20.65 -16.76 -16.49
CA THR A 216 19.82 -17.89 -16.04
C THR A 216 20.67 -19.03 -15.45
N ALA A 217 21.96 -19.09 -15.77
CA ALA A 217 22.89 -20.04 -15.15
C ALA A 217 23.07 -19.82 -13.64
N ASP A 218 22.91 -18.58 -13.15
CA ASP A 218 23.00 -18.25 -11.72
C ASP A 218 21.80 -18.80 -10.93
N ILE A 219 20.66 -19.00 -11.59
CA ILE A 219 19.47 -19.63 -10.99
C ILE A 219 19.68 -21.15 -10.86
N SER A 220 20.13 -21.78 -11.94
CA SER A 220 20.45 -23.21 -11.97
C SER A 220 21.26 -23.54 -13.23
N PRO A 221 22.25 -24.45 -13.16
CA PRO A 221 22.94 -24.96 -14.35
C PRO A 221 21.99 -25.54 -15.41
N SER A 222 20.80 -26.02 -14.99
CA SER A 222 19.76 -26.55 -15.90
C SER A 222 19.19 -25.51 -16.86
N TYR A 223 19.36 -24.22 -16.55
CA TYR A 223 18.90 -23.10 -17.38
C TYR A 223 20.03 -22.44 -18.18
N THR A 224 21.22 -23.05 -18.24
CA THR A 224 22.36 -22.53 -19.02
C THR A 224 21.96 -22.30 -20.48
N GLY A 225 22.26 -21.10 -20.99
CA GLY A 225 21.98 -20.73 -22.39
C GLY A 225 20.55 -20.23 -22.65
N MET A 226 19.69 -20.14 -21.63
CA MET A 226 18.32 -19.64 -21.76
C MET A 226 18.19 -18.12 -21.59
N THR A 227 19.24 -17.42 -21.13
CA THR A 227 19.22 -16.00 -20.73
C THR A 227 18.54 -15.09 -21.75
N ALA A 228 18.86 -15.19 -23.03
CA ALA A 228 18.26 -14.34 -24.06
C ALA A 228 16.75 -14.57 -24.23
N ALA A 229 16.33 -15.83 -24.26
CA ALA A 229 14.91 -16.20 -24.41
C ALA A 229 14.09 -15.80 -23.18
N VAL A 230 14.64 -16.01 -21.98
CA VAL A 230 14.00 -15.63 -20.72
C VAL A 230 13.85 -14.11 -20.62
N ARG A 231 14.90 -13.33 -20.95
CA ARG A 231 14.81 -11.85 -20.99
C ARG A 231 13.73 -11.35 -21.95
N GLN A 232 13.65 -11.94 -23.14
CA GLN A 232 12.62 -11.60 -24.12
C GLN A 232 11.22 -11.87 -23.55
N GLN A 233 11.04 -13.02 -22.91
CA GLN A 233 9.75 -13.40 -22.35
C GLN A 233 9.37 -12.53 -21.14
N ILE A 234 10.29 -12.18 -20.25
CA ILE A 234 10.04 -11.24 -19.14
C ILE A 234 9.49 -9.92 -19.67
N ASN A 235 10.16 -9.33 -20.66
CA ASN A 235 9.70 -8.09 -21.29
C ASN A 235 8.33 -8.25 -21.97
N ALA A 236 8.06 -9.40 -22.61
CA ALA A 236 6.76 -9.66 -23.22
C ALA A 236 5.65 -9.74 -22.15
N THR A 237 5.86 -10.49 -21.08
CA THR A 237 4.91 -10.63 -19.97
C THR A 237 4.62 -9.29 -19.30
N VAL A 238 5.64 -8.48 -18.99
CA VAL A 238 5.42 -7.14 -18.40
C VAL A 238 4.60 -6.26 -19.33
N ARG A 239 4.91 -6.24 -20.63
CA ARG A 239 4.15 -5.44 -21.59
C ARG A 239 2.71 -5.91 -21.77
N GLU A 240 2.48 -7.22 -21.70
CA GLU A 240 1.14 -7.81 -21.79
C GLU A 240 0.30 -7.42 -20.56
N ASN A 241 0.86 -7.52 -19.35
CA ASN A 241 0.17 -7.20 -18.11
C ASN A 241 -0.27 -5.73 -18.02
N PHE A 242 0.52 -4.80 -18.59
CA PHE A 242 0.22 -3.36 -18.62
C PHE A 242 -0.33 -2.88 -19.97
N ALA A 243 -0.76 -3.78 -20.86
CA ALA A 243 -1.22 -3.41 -22.19
C ALA A 243 -2.41 -2.42 -22.12
N GLY A 244 -2.29 -1.30 -22.83
CA GLY A 244 -3.29 -0.22 -22.88
C GLY A 244 -3.10 0.88 -21.83
N LEU A 245 -2.26 0.68 -20.81
CA LEU A 245 -1.92 1.73 -19.86
C LEU A 245 -0.80 2.63 -20.40
N ASP A 246 -0.67 3.85 -19.86
CA ASP A 246 0.43 4.77 -20.21
C ASP A 246 1.74 4.38 -19.53
N LEU A 247 2.24 3.20 -19.89
CA LEU A 247 3.49 2.62 -19.39
C LEU A 247 4.45 2.33 -20.55
N ASP A 248 5.55 3.08 -20.62
CA ASP A 248 6.64 2.83 -21.56
C ASP A 248 7.71 1.93 -20.93
N VAL A 249 7.66 0.65 -21.27
CA VAL A 249 8.66 -0.32 -20.83
C VAL A 249 9.92 -0.20 -21.68
N ARG A 250 11.09 -0.04 -21.05
CA ARG A 250 12.42 0.02 -21.69
C ARG A 250 13.31 -1.10 -21.15
N VAL A 251 14.19 -1.65 -22.00
CA VAL A 251 15.00 -2.82 -21.63
C VAL A 251 16.48 -2.52 -21.81
N LEU A 252 17.27 -2.70 -20.75
CA LEU A 252 18.73 -2.61 -20.80
C LEU A 252 19.41 -3.99 -20.81
N PRO A 253 20.56 -4.12 -21.50
CA PRO A 253 21.12 -3.16 -22.45
C PRO A 253 20.33 -3.12 -23.76
N GLY A 254 20.42 -2.02 -24.50
CA GLY A 254 19.92 -1.94 -25.89
C GLY A 254 19.14 -0.67 -26.25
N VAL A 255 18.79 0.17 -25.28
CA VAL A 255 18.06 1.41 -25.52
C VAL A 255 18.72 2.58 -24.79
N SER A 256 18.56 3.79 -25.33
CA SER A 256 18.85 5.02 -24.58
C SER A 256 17.69 5.31 -23.62
N LEU A 257 18.03 5.68 -22.40
CA LEU A 257 17.05 6.12 -21.40
C LEU A 257 16.83 7.63 -21.45
N PRO A 258 15.66 8.13 -21.02
CA PRO A 258 15.52 9.54 -20.69
C PRO A 258 16.51 9.94 -19.59
N ALA A 259 16.80 11.23 -19.47
CA ALA A 259 17.80 11.71 -18.52
C ALA A 259 17.37 11.55 -17.05
N LYS A 260 16.06 11.51 -16.79
CA LYS A 260 15.42 11.40 -15.48
C LYS A 260 13.99 10.86 -15.63
N ASP A 261 13.27 10.74 -14.52
CA ASP A 261 11.86 10.35 -14.43
C ASP A 261 11.58 8.96 -15.05
N TYR A 262 12.23 7.93 -14.51
CA TYR A 262 11.94 6.53 -14.82
C TYR A 262 12.23 5.65 -13.61
N SER A 263 11.36 4.66 -13.37
CA SER A 263 11.61 3.64 -12.35
C SER A 263 12.55 2.58 -12.89
N THR A 264 13.30 1.93 -12.00
CA THR A 264 14.24 0.85 -12.39
C THR A 264 13.88 -0.47 -11.73
N VAL A 265 13.69 -1.52 -12.52
CA VAL A 265 13.57 -2.90 -12.05
C VAL A 265 14.87 -3.64 -12.32
N LEU A 266 15.57 -4.03 -11.27
CA LEU A 266 16.83 -4.77 -11.31
C LEU A 266 16.58 -6.28 -11.25
N PHE A 267 17.38 -7.08 -11.96
CA PHE A 267 17.23 -8.54 -11.99
C PHE A 267 18.52 -9.23 -11.54
N GLY A 268 18.46 -9.97 -10.44
CA GLY A 268 19.62 -10.72 -9.92
C GLY A 268 19.56 -10.95 -8.43
N GLY A 269 20.50 -11.74 -7.91
CA GLY A 269 20.64 -12.01 -6.48
C GLY A 269 19.56 -12.95 -5.93
N SER A 270 19.67 -13.19 -4.63
CA SER A 270 18.76 -14.02 -3.85
C SER A 270 18.29 -13.29 -2.59
N ASN A 271 17.06 -13.59 -2.18
CA ASN A 271 16.53 -13.21 -0.88
C ASN A 271 15.73 -14.39 -0.33
N PRO A 272 16.08 -14.96 0.84
CA PRO A 272 15.38 -16.15 1.36
C PRO A 272 13.88 -15.92 1.63
N GLU A 273 13.46 -14.66 1.79
CA GLU A 273 12.12 -14.25 2.24
C GLU A 273 11.21 -13.77 1.09
N ALA A 274 11.75 -13.42 -0.09
CA ALA A 274 10.97 -12.79 -1.17
C ALA A 274 11.46 -13.14 -2.58
N TYR A 275 10.58 -13.02 -3.59
CA TYR A 275 10.93 -13.12 -5.02
C TYR A 275 11.19 -11.76 -5.66
N GLY A 276 10.63 -10.69 -5.11
CA GLY A 276 10.90 -9.32 -5.48
C GLY A 276 10.62 -8.38 -4.30
N ILE A 277 11.17 -7.17 -4.37
CA ILE A 277 10.88 -6.07 -3.44
C ILE A 277 10.93 -4.74 -4.21
N ALA A 278 9.86 -3.95 -4.12
CA ALA A 278 9.80 -2.53 -4.48
C ALA A 278 10.29 -1.63 -3.33
N GLN A 279 10.87 -0.47 -3.67
CA GLN A 279 11.30 0.53 -2.69
C GLN A 279 10.15 1.02 -1.82
N LYS A 280 9.00 1.23 -2.44
CA LYS A 280 7.78 1.64 -1.77
C LYS A 280 6.53 1.34 -2.60
N ILE A 281 5.36 1.41 -1.95
CA ILE A 281 4.09 1.66 -2.63
C ILE A 281 4.07 3.17 -2.91
N ASP A 282 3.92 3.56 -4.17
CA ASP A 282 3.96 4.97 -4.60
C ASP A 282 2.62 5.42 -5.20
N PRO A 283 1.62 5.77 -4.36
CA PRO A 283 0.33 6.23 -4.83
C PRO A 283 0.46 7.40 -5.80
N PHE A 284 -0.19 7.27 -6.95
CA PHE A 284 -0.20 8.27 -8.02
C PHE A 284 1.15 8.56 -8.68
N ASN A 285 2.13 7.64 -8.60
CA ASN A 285 3.44 7.76 -9.26
C ASN A 285 4.13 9.11 -8.91
N ARG A 286 4.18 9.44 -7.62
CA ARG A 286 4.76 10.68 -7.09
C ARG A 286 6.28 10.72 -7.20
N ASP A 287 6.90 9.56 -7.11
CA ASP A 287 8.33 9.36 -7.24
C ASP A 287 8.63 8.49 -8.45
N PRO A 288 8.68 9.09 -9.65
CA PRO A 288 8.92 8.34 -10.88
C PRO A 288 10.35 7.81 -10.97
N ASN A 289 11.18 7.93 -9.92
CA ASN A 289 12.56 7.47 -9.87
C ASN A 289 12.79 6.31 -8.91
N ASP A 290 11.71 5.75 -8.36
CA ASP A 290 11.76 4.62 -7.47
C ASP A 290 12.25 3.33 -8.16
N GLN A 291 12.55 2.33 -7.35
CA GLN A 291 13.29 1.15 -7.79
C GLN A 291 12.69 -0.13 -7.21
N ALA A 292 12.84 -1.22 -7.94
CA ALA A 292 12.54 -2.56 -7.48
C ALA A 292 13.66 -3.53 -7.86
N ILE A 293 13.72 -4.68 -7.18
CA ILE A 293 14.58 -5.80 -7.55
C ILE A 293 13.77 -7.10 -7.59
N ILE A 294 14.08 -7.94 -8.57
CA ILE A 294 13.60 -9.30 -8.69
C ILE A 294 14.76 -10.25 -8.38
N PHE A 295 14.61 -11.05 -7.33
CA PHE A 295 15.61 -12.00 -6.86
C PHE A 295 15.58 -13.27 -7.71
N THR A 296 16.16 -13.20 -8.90
CA THR A 296 16.04 -14.24 -9.91
C THR A 296 16.62 -15.59 -9.48
N GLU A 297 17.61 -15.62 -8.59
CA GLU A 297 18.19 -16.86 -8.04
C GLU A 297 17.18 -17.65 -7.19
N MET A 298 16.03 -17.05 -6.84
CA MET A 298 14.94 -17.72 -6.15
C MET A 298 14.12 -18.63 -7.06
N PHE A 299 14.24 -18.53 -8.39
CA PHE A 299 13.40 -19.26 -9.33
C PHE A 299 13.94 -20.68 -9.67
N THR A 300 14.40 -21.39 -8.63
CA THR A 300 15.06 -22.70 -8.78
C THR A 300 14.10 -23.84 -9.12
N PRO A 301 14.55 -24.89 -9.83
CA PRO A 301 13.71 -26.07 -10.09
C PRO A 301 13.08 -26.69 -8.84
N ASN A 302 13.79 -26.66 -7.71
CA ASN A 302 13.27 -27.20 -6.45
C ASN A 302 12.04 -26.44 -5.93
N ARG A 303 11.99 -25.11 -6.11
CA ARG A 303 10.84 -24.30 -5.68
C ARG A 303 9.62 -24.50 -6.56
N PHE A 304 9.82 -24.88 -7.81
CA PHE A 304 8.75 -25.20 -8.77
C PHE A 304 8.47 -26.71 -8.90
N GLY A 305 9.19 -27.55 -8.16
CA GLY A 305 9.10 -29.02 -8.27
C GLY A 305 9.58 -29.62 -9.59
N ARG A 306 10.07 -28.81 -10.54
CA ARG A 306 10.55 -29.22 -11.87
C ARG A 306 11.41 -28.16 -12.52
N VAL A 307 12.15 -28.55 -13.56
CA VAL A 307 12.81 -27.60 -14.46
C VAL A 307 11.74 -26.93 -15.33
N LEU A 308 11.72 -25.60 -15.34
CA LEU A 308 10.85 -24.80 -16.20
C LEU A 308 11.42 -24.68 -17.62
N THR A 309 10.56 -24.48 -18.60
CA THR A 309 10.99 -24.01 -19.93
C THR A 309 11.42 -22.54 -19.86
N ALA A 310 12.15 -22.05 -20.87
CA ALA A 310 12.50 -20.62 -20.96
C ALA A 310 11.25 -19.71 -20.99
N TYR A 311 10.16 -20.19 -21.58
CA TYR A 311 8.87 -19.50 -21.58
C TYR A 311 8.30 -19.40 -20.16
N GLU A 312 8.14 -20.53 -19.47
CA GLU A 312 7.58 -20.58 -18.11
C GLU A 312 8.41 -19.79 -17.11
N LEU A 313 9.74 -19.90 -17.18
CA LEU A 313 10.65 -19.13 -16.32
C LEU A 313 10.52 -17.62 -16.58
N GLY A 314 10.41 -17.22 -17.85
CA GLY A 314 10.22 -15.83 -18.23
C GLY A 314 8.86 -15.27 -17.80
N VAL A 315 7.79 -16.06 -17.89
CA VAL A 315 6.46 -15.70 -17.38
C VAL A 315 6.48 -15.51 -15.87
N ALA A 316 7.06 -16.47 -15.12
CA ALA A 316 7.14 -16.37 -13.67
C ALA A 316 7.89 -15.11 -13.21
N ILE A 317 9.07 -14.86 -13.79
CA ILE A 317 9.86 -13.67 -13.45
C ILE A 317 9.15 -12.39 -13.92
N GLY A 318 8.49 -12.41 -15.08
CA GLY A 318 7.74 -11.28 -15.63
C GLY A 318 6.51 -10.91 -14.79
N ASN A 319 5.80 -11.88 -14.22
CA ASN A 319 4.67 -11.63 -13.32
C ASN A 319 5.14 -11.00 -12.02
N ILE A 320 6.22 -11.50 -11.40
CA ILE A 320 6.80 -10.84 -10.21
C ILE A 320 7.31 -9.44 -10.56
N ALA A 321 7.98 -9.25 -11.70
CA ALA A 321 8.38 -7.91 -12.14
C ALA A 321 7.19 -6.96 -12.29
N SER A 322 6.07 -7.47 -12.81
CA SER A 322 4.85 -6.67 -12.97
C SER A 322 4.18 -6.35 -11.63
N HIS A 323 4.21 -7.29 -10.68
CA HIS A 323 3.77 -7.09 -9.30
C HIS A 323 4.56 -5.97 -8.62
N GLU A 324 5.90 -6.02 -8.69
CA GLU A 324 6.73 -4.97 -8.11
C GLU A 324 6.49 -3.61 -8.78
N ILE A 325 6.31 -3.58 -10.12
CA ILE A 325 5.93 -2.35 -10.82
C ILE A 325 4.56 -1.84 -10.33
N GLY A 326 3.63 -2.73 -10.01
CA GLY A 326 2.35 -2.37 -9.39
C GLY A 326 2.54 -1.55 -8.12
N HIS A 327 3.46 -1.94 -7.24
CA HIS A 327 3.81 -1.15 -6.05
C HIS A 327 4.37 0.23 -6.41
N LEU A 328 5.30 0.31 -7.36
CA LEU A 328 5.85 1.59 -7.85
C LEU A 328 4.77 2.50 -8.48
N LEU A 329 3.58 1.97 -8.74
CA LEU A 329 2.43 2.71 -9.27
C LEU A 329 1.28 2.83 -8.26
N GLY A 330 1.51 2.45 -7.01
CA GLY A 330 0.58 2.67 -5.89
C GLY A 330 -0.36 1.52 -5.58
N LEU A 331 -0.15 0.33 -6.14
CA LEU A 331 -0.96 -0.84 -5.82
C LEU A 331 -0.50 -1.52 -4.52
N ASN A 332 -1.47 -1.96 -3.74
CA ASN A 332 -1.28 -2.75 -2.53
C ASN A 332 -1.38 -4.25 -2.82
N HIS A 333 -0.96 -5.06 -1.86
CA HIS A 333 -1.18 -6.50 -1.88
C HIS A 333 -2.67 -6.86 -1.75
N VAL A 334 -3.06 -7.92 -2.44
CA VAL A 334 -4.40 -8.52 -2.38
C VAL A 334 -4.31 -10.02 -2.10
N ALA A 335 -5.43 -10.63 -1.73
CA ALA A 335 -5.52 -12.03 -1.36
C ALA A 335 -6.31 -12.88 -2.39
N ASP A 336 -5.86 -12.89 -3.65
CA ASP A 336 -6.44 -13.70 -4.73
C ASP A 336 -5.37 -14.16 -5.71
N VAL A 337 -5.11 -15.47 -5.76
CA VAL A 337 -4.08 -16.10 -6.60
C VAL A 337 -4.21 -15.85 -8.11
N MET A 338 -5.33 -15.31 -8.59
CA MET A 338 -5.52 -14.91 -9.99
C MET A 338 -5.27 -13.42 -10.23
N ASP A 339 -5.13 -12.62 -9.17
CA ASP A 339 -4.69 -11.23 -9.24
C ASP A 339 -3.16 -11.17 -9.36
N LEU A 340 -2.66 -10.17 -10.08
CA LEU A 340 -1.24 -9.90 -10.19
C LEU A 340 -0.65 -9.42 -8.87
N MET A 341 -1.44 -8.74 -8.04
CA MET A 341 -1.02 -8.21 -6.73
C MET A 341 -1.13 -9.23 -5.58
N ASP A 342 -1.32 -10.51 -5.89
CA ASP A 342 -1.49 -11.59 -4.90
C ASP A 342 -0.26 -11.84 -4.01
N THR A 343 -0.53 -12.16 -2.75
CA THR A 343 0.45 -12.63 -1.75
C THR A 343 0.16 -14.03 -1.19
N THR A 344 -0.96 -14.65 -1.57
CA THR A 344 -1.42 -15.91 -0.94
C THR A 344 -0.92 -17.16 -1.65
N GLY A 345 -0.49 -17.00 -2.90
CA GLY A 345 -0.06 -18.07 -3.79
C GLY A 345 1.26 -18.76 -3.42
N SER A 346 1.71 -19.58 -4.36
CA SER A 346 2.96 -20.32 -4.27
C SER A 346 3.79 -20.08 -5.53
N ALA A 347 5.01 -20.61 -5.61
CA ALA A 347 5.82 -20.45 -6.82
C ALA A 347 5.07 -20.88 -8.10
N GLU A 348 4.23 -21.91 -8.02
CA GLU A 348 3.45 -22.38 -9.17
C GLU A 348 2.43 -21.36 -9.67
N THR A 349 1.91 -20.47 -8.81
CA THR A 349 0.89 -19.49 -9.24
C THR A 349 1.47 -18.43 -10.15
N PHE A 350 2.79 -18.17 -10.08
CA PHE A 350 3.48 -17.24 -10.97
C PHE A 350 3.47 -17.70 -12.44
N LEU A 351 3.18 -18.98 -12.70
CA LEU A 351 3.06 -19.54 -14.05
C LEU A 351 1.69 -19.30 -14.67
N ASN A 352 0.71 -18.89 -13.85
CA ASN A 352 -0.65 -18.66 -14.32
C ASN A 352 -0.77 -17.32 -15.04
N ASN A 353 -1.86 -17.20 -15.80
CA ASN A 353 -2.27 -15.91 -16.34
C ASN A 353 -2.94 -15.10 -15.21
N GLN A 354 -2.14 -14.29 -14.52
CA GLN A 354 -2.60 -13.34 -13.53
C GLN A 354 -2.93 -12.02 -14.22
N THR A 355 -3.93 -11.30 -13.71
CA THR A 355 -4.37 -10.02 -14.30
C THR A 355 -4.70 -9.03 -13.20
N PHE A 356 -4.54 -7.74 -13.45
CA PHE A 356 -5.12 -6.72 -12.58
C PHE A 356 -6.65 -6.86 -12.55
N LYS A 357 -7.21 -6.95 -11.35
CA LYS A 357 -8.65 -7.09 -11.14
C LYS A 357 -9.04 -6.44 -9.81
N ASP A 358 -10.32 -6.58 -9.49
CA ASP A 358 -10.88 -6.25 -8.18
C ASP A 358 -10.78 -7.47 -7.27
N SER A 359 -10.07 -7.31 -6.15
CA SER A 359 -9.73 -8.39 -5.21
C SER A 359 -9.72 -7.89 -3.76
N VAL A 360 -10.02 -8.80 -2.82
CA VAL A 360 -9.95 -8.52 -1.38
C VAL A 360 -8.53 -8.13 -1.01
N LEU A 361 -8.39 -7.07 -0.21
CA LEU A 361 -7.08 -6.65 0.30
C LEU A 361 -6.43 -7.77 1.12
N ASP A 362 -5.11 -7.87 1.05
CA ASP A 362 -4.39 -8.70 2.00
C ASP A 362 -4.56 -8.11 3.41
N VAL A 363 -4.72 -8.97 4.42
CA VAL A 363 -4.95 -8.56 5.81
C VAL A 363 -3.83 -7.69 6.38
N THR A 364 -2.64 -7.75 5.79
CA THR A 364 -1.52 -6.87 6.14
C THR A 364 -1.70 -5.42 5.68
N ILE A 365 -2.64 -5.16 4.76
CA ILE A 365 -3.01 -3.83 4.27
C ILE A 365 -4.27 -3.35 4.98
N SER A 366 -5.34 -4.15 4.96
CA SER A 366 -6.58 -3.81 5.64
C SER A 366 -7.40 -5.06 5.96
N PRO A 367 -8.09 -5.12 7.12
CA PRO A 367 -9.03 -6.20 7.42
C PRO A 367 -10.33 -6.14 6.60
N LEU A 368 -10.59 -5.02 5.92
CA LEU A 368 -11.81 -4.77 5.15
C LEU A 368 -11.51 -4.36 3.72
N GLY A 369 -12.53 -4.47 2.86
CA GLY A 369 -12.51 -3.87 1.53
C GLY A 369 -11.69 -4.63 0.48
N THR A 370 -11.53 -3.96 -0.65
CA THR A 370 -10.98 -4.51 -1.89
C THR A 370 -10.07 -3.49 -2.56
N GLN A 371 -9.27 -3.93 -3.52
CA GLN A 371 -8.54 -3.08 -4.44
C GLN A 371 -8.93 -3.42 -5.88
N ASP A 372 -9.46 -2.44 -6.60
CA ASP A 372 -9.60 -2.49 -8.05
C ASP A 372 -8.31 -1.97 -8.69
N SER A 373 -7.41 -2.90 -8.98
CA SER A 373 -6.05 -2.58 -9.43
C SER A 373 -6.04 -1.83 -10.77
N LEU A 374 -6.96 -2.18 -11.70
CA LEU A 374 -7.04 -1.49 -12.98
C LEU A 374 -7.52 -0.05 -12.81
N LEU A 375 -8.53 0.17 -11.97
CA LEU A 375 -9.04 1.50 -11.67
C LEU A 375 -7.95 2.40 -11.07
N LEU A 376 -7.20 1.92 -10.08
CA LEU A 376 -6.09 2.69 -9.49
C LEU A 376 -4.99 3.00 -10.51
N LEU A 377 -4.64 2.05 -11.38
CA LEU A 377 -3.67 2.30 -12.46
C LEU A 377 -4.17 3.35 -13.47
N LEU A 378 -5.47 3.36 -13.78
CA LEU A 378 -6.07 4.38 -14.64
C LEU A 378 -6.06 5.77 -13.98
N GLU A 379 -6.21 5.85 -12.66
CA GLU A 379 -6.12 7.11 -11.90
C GLU A 379 -4.68 7.59 -11.71
N THR A 380 -3.71 6.67 -11.76
CA THR A 380 -2.27 6.95 -11.61
C THR A 380 -1.63 7.32 -12.94
N ILE A 381 -1.58 6.39 -13.90
CA ILE A 381 -0.86 6.58 -15.18
C ILE A 381 -1.79 6.81 -16.37
N GLY A 382 -3.05 6.39 -16.30
CA GLY A 382 -4.01 6.56 -17.39
C GLY A 382 -3.83 5.55 -18.53
N TRP A 383 -4.43 5.84 -19.68
CA TRP A 383 -4.56 4.93 -20.83
C TRP A 383 -3.82 5.47 -22.07
N THR A 384 -3.17 4.59 -22.86
CA THR A 384 -2.62 4.91 -24.19
C THR A 384 -3.48 4.36 -25.34
N TYR A 385 -3.84 5.22 -26.30
CA TYR A 385 -4.68 4.88 -27.45
C TYR A 385 -3.95 4.11 -28.55
#